data_AF-A0A1M6DZT7-F1
#
_entry.id   AF-A0A1M6DZT7-F1
#
_cell.length_a   1.000
_cell.length_b   1.000
_cell.length_c   1.000
_cell.angle_alpha   90.00
_cell.angle_beta   90.00
_cell.angle_gamma   90.00
#
_symmetry.space_group_name_H-M   'P 1'
#
loop_
_entity.id
_entity.type
_entity.pdbx_description
1 polymer ?
#
loop_
_entity_poly.entity_id
_entity_poly.type
_entity_poly.pdbx_seq_one_letter_code
_entity_poly.pdbx_strand_id
1 'polypeptide(L)' 'MKFVSPGNSGVPDRLVFIPGGRLLLVELKRPGKKLRPLQKVWKRKFEALGFMHFVVDCDEDILALTRVVQKIRGDNA' A
#
# COMPACT_ATOMS: atom_id res chain seq x y z
N MET A 1 -1.49 6.01 -8.13
CA MET A 1 -1.98 7.39 -7.85
C MET A 1 -1.33 7.91 -6.56
N LYS A 2 -0.99 9.21 -6.43
CA LYS A 2 -0.58 9.80 -5.14
C LYS A 2 -1.83 10.06 -4.29
N PHE A 3 -1.81 9.71 -3.01
CA PHE A 3 -2.91 10.01 -2.09
C PHE A 3 -2.57 11.20 -1.21
N VAL A 4 -3.49 12.16 -1.14
CA VAL A 4 -3.43 13.29 -0.22
C VAL A 4 -4.81 13.45 0.37
N SER A 5 -4.89 13.58 1.69
CA SER A 5 -6.15 13.80 2.40
C SER A 5 -5.99 15.05 3.28
N PRO A 6 -6.56 16.20 2.87
CA PRO A 6 -6.50 17.43 3.67
C PRO A 6 -6.99 17.19 5.09
N GLY A 7 -6.26 17.70 6.08
CA GLY A 7 -6.56 17.50 7.51
C GLY A 7 -6.16 16.12 8.09
N ASN A 8 -5.79 15.15 7.24
CA ASN A 8 -5.43 13.80 7.67
C ASN A 8 -3.96 13.49 7.36
N SER A 9 -3.13 13.53 8.40
CA SER A 9 -1.72 13.17 8.28
C SER A 9 -1.48 11.66 8.34
N GLY A 10 -0.38 11.21 7.72
CA GLY A 10 0.08 9.83 7.82
C GLY A 10 -0.72 8.80 7.02
N VAL A 11 -1.59 9.25 6.10
CA VAL A 11 -2.20 8.40 5.09
C VAL A 11 -1.12 7.78 4.19
N PRO A 12 -1.38 6.62 3.56
CA PRO A 12 -0.45 6.00 2.63
C PRO A 12 -0.09 6.94 1.48
N ASP A 13 1.14 6.86 0.96
CA ASP A 13 1.58 7.74 -0.13
C ASP A 13 0.87 7.46 -1.46
N ARG A 14 0.54 6.19 -1.73
CA ARG A 14 0.00 5.73 -3.01
C ARG A 14 -1.21 4.83 -2.86
N LEU A 15 -2.14 5.00 -3.80
CA LEU A 15 -3.23 4.08 -4.10
C LEU A 15 -2.92 3.36 -5.41
N VAL A 16 -2.98 2.03 -5.39
CA VAL A 16 -2.81 1.16 -6.56
C VAL A 16 -4.13 0.45 -6.83
N PHE A 17 -4.82 0.90 -7.88
CA PHE A 17 -6.09 0.31 -8.32
C PHE A 17 -5.81 -0.87 -9.26
N ILE A 18 -6.49 -1.98 -9.00
CA ILE A 18 -6.36 -3.23 -9.75
C ILE A 18 -7.73 -3.58 -10.34
N PRO A 19 -7.80 -4.15 -11.55
CA PRO A 19 -9.07 -4.62 -12.12
C PRO A 19 -9.89 -5.49 -11.15
N GLY A 20 -11.22 -5.35 -11.24
CA GLY A 20 -12.17 -5.97 -10.32
C GLY A 20 -12.42 -5.17 -9.03
N GLY A 21 -12.16 -3.85 -9.05
CA GLY A 21 -12.45 -2.96 -7.91
C GLY A 21 -11.52 -3.12 -6.70
N ARG A 22 -10.36 -3.76 -6.89
CA ARG A 22 -9.40 -4.04 -5.82
C ARG A 22 -8.43 -2.88 -5.64
N LEU A 23 -8.00 -2.66 -4.40
CA LEU A 23 -7.15 -1.54 -4.02
C LEU A 23 -6.01 -2.03 -3.13
N LEU A 24 -4.77 -1.65 -3.47
CA LEU A 24 -3.63 -1.75 -2.58
C LEU A 24 -3.21 -0.36 -2.10
N LEU A 25 -2.87 -0.28 -0.82
CA LEU A 25 -2.34 0.90 -0.18
C LEU A 25 -0.83 0.73 -0.06
N VAL A 26 -0.06 1.72 -0.52
CA VAL A 26 1.40 1.64 -0.52
C VAL A 26 1.98 2.87 0.14
N GLU A 27 2.85 2.62 1.11
CA GLU A 27 3.67 3.63 1.80
C GLU A 27 5.12 3.47 1.34
N LEU A 28 5.75 4.59 0.95
CA LEU A 28 7.11 4.63 0.44
C LEU A 28 8.06 5.14 1.52
N LYS A 29 9.15 4.41 1.75
CA LYS A 29 10.18 4.77 2.71
C LYS A 29 11.53 4.92 2.02
N ARG A 30 12.41 5.73 2.63
CA ARG A 30 13.84 5.61 2.32
C ARG A 30 14.34 4.26 2.85
N PRO A 31 15.34 3.63 2.21
CA PRO A 31 15.86 2.33 2.63
C PRO A 31 16.14 2.27 4.14
N GLY A 32 15.63 1.21 4.80
CA GLY A 32 15.81 0.96 6.23
C GLY A 32 14.96 1.85 7.16
N LYS A 33 14.12 2.74 6.64
CA LYS A 33 13.25 3.58 7.47
C LYS A 33 11.92 2.90 7.76
N LYS A 34 11.53 2.91 9.04
CA LYS A 34 10.27 2.33 9.52
C LYS A 34 9.08 3.29 9.40
N LEU A 35 7.88 2.74 9.52
CA LEU A 35 6.64 3.52 9.64
C LEU A 35 6.66 4.43 10.87
N ARG A 36 6.21 5.67 10.70
CA ARG A 36 5.95 6.58 11.82
C ARG A 36 4.72 6.10 12.61
N PRO A 37 4.57 6.46 13.90
CA PRO A 37 3.45 6.02 14.72
C PRO A 37 2.07 6.19 14.07
N LEU A 38 1.81 7.37 13.48
CA LEU A 38 0.53 7.65 12.82
C LEU A 38 0.29 6.78 11.57
N GLN A 39 1.34 6.45 10.82
CA GLN A 39 1.23 5.56 9.66
C GLN A 39 0.95 4.12 10.09
N LYS A 40 1.49 3.68 11.24
CA LYS A 40 1.13 2.38 11.82
C LYS A 40 -0.34 2.32 12.21
N VAL A 41 -0.90 3.42 12.73
CA VAL A 41 -2.34 3.51 13.02
C VAL A 41 -3.16 3.38 11.74
N TRP A 42 -2.80 4.12 10.68
CA TRP A 42 -3.47 3.99 9.38
C TRP A 42 -3.37 2.59 8.79
N LYS A 43 -2.16 2.00 8.78
CA LYS A 43 -1.95 0.62 8.34
C LYS A 43 -2.91 -0.34 9.05
N ARG A 44 -2.95 -0.31 10.38
CA ARG A 44 -3.87 -1.16 11.17
C ARG A 44 -5.34 -0.90 10.83
N LYS A 45 -5.75 0.36 10.68
CA LYS A 45 -7.13 0.72 10.32
C LYS A 45 -7.53 0.13 8.97
N PHE A 46 -6.67 0.28 7.96
CA PHE A 46 -6.97 -0.23 6.62
C PHE A 46 -6.91 -1.76 6.55
N GLU A 47 -5.96 -2.39 7.22
CA GLU A 47 -5.89 -3.85 7.32
C GLU A 47 -7.13 -4.43 8.03
N ALA A 48 -7.63 -3.76 9.08
CA ALA A 48 -8.86 -4.15 9.75
C ALA A 48 -10.11 -4.02 8.84
N LEU A 49 -10.05 -3.16 7.82
CA LEU A 49 -11.10 -3.03 6.78
C LEU A 49 -10.91 -4.03 5.62
N GLY A 50 -9.91 -4.91 5.68
CA GLY A 50 -9.62 -5.90 4.65
C GLY A 50 -8.77 -5.40 3.49
N PHE A 51 -8.22 -4.18 3.56
CA PHE A 51 -7.31 -3.67 2.53
C PHE A 51 -5.88 -4.14 2.79
N MET A 52 -5.16 -4.48 1.72
CA MET A 52 -3.74 -4.78 1.81
C MET A 52 -2.92 -3.48 1.88
N HIS A 53 -1.98 -3.43 2.82
CA HIS A 53 -1.09 -2.29 3.01
C HIS A 53 0.39 -2.69 2.93
N PHE A 54 1.07 -2.21 1.90
CA PHE A 54 2.48 -2.47 1.63
C PHE A 54 3.37 -1.31 2.08
N VAL A 55 4.56 -1.65 2.54
CA VAL A 55 5.65 -0.70 2.75
C VAL A 55 6.73 -1.06 1.75
N VAL A 56 7.22 -0.07 1.01
CA VAL A 56 8.26 -0.24 0.01
C VAL A 56 9.42 0.64 0.41
N ASP A 57 10.58 0.04 0.66
CA ASP A 57 11.81 0.77 0.98
C ASP A 57 13.00 0.42 0.08
N CYS A 58 12.86 -0.60 -0.77
CA CYS A 58 13.83 -1.05 -1.76
C CYS A 58 13.16 -1.53 -3.06
N ASP A 59 13.97 -1.82 -4.08
CA ASP A 59 13.48 -2.26 -5.39
C ASP A 59 12.92 -3.70 -5.33
N GLU A 60 13.44 -4.54 -4.44
CA GLU A 60 12.95 -5.89 -4.20
C GLU A 60 11.48 -5.88 -3.72
N ASP A 61 11.10 -4.89 -2.90
CA ASP A 61 9.71 -4.71 -2.46
C ASP A 61 8.79 -4.35 -3.63
N ILE A 62 9.28 -3.58 -4.61
CA ILE A 62 8.52 -3.24 -5.82
C ILE A 62 8.28 -4.50 -6.66
N LEU A 63 9.29 -5.36 -6.78
CA LEU A 63 9.15 -6.65 -7.46
C LEU A 63 8.14 -7.55 -6.75
N ALA A 64 8.18 -7.61 -5.41
CA ALA A 64 7.21 -8.36 -4.61
C ALA A 64 5.78 -7.82 -4.80
N LEU A 65 5.59 -6.51 -4.74
CA LEU A 65 4.30 -5.85 -5.00
C LEU A 65 3.79 -6.20 -6.40
N THR A 66 4.66 -6.16 -7.42
CA THR A 66 4.29 -6.50 -8.80
C THR A 66 3.81 -7.94 -8.92
N ARG A 67 4.50 -8.90 -8.26
CA ARG A 67 4.07 -10.31 -8.23
C ARG A 67 2.69 -10.46 -7.58
N VAL A 68 2.44 -9.76 -6.47
CA VAL A 68 1.12 -9.75 -5.82
C VAL A 68 0.05 -9.22 -6.77
N VAL A 69 0.31 -8.10 -7.45
CA VAL A 69 -0.62 -7.53 -8.44
C VAL A 69 -0.93 -8.51 -9.57
N GLN A 70 0.08 -9.22 -10.09
CA GLN A 70 -0.13 -10.20 -11.15
C GLN A 70 -0.94 -11.41 -10.67
N LYS A 71 -0.68 -11.91 -9.45
CA LYS A 71 -1.48 -12.98 -8.85
C LYS A 71 -2.94 -12.57 -8.69
N ILE A 72 -3.18 -11.40 -8.10
CA ILE A 72 -4.52 -10.82 -7.95
C ILE A 72 -5.22 -10.72 -9.31
N ARG A 73 -4.51 -10.29 -10.37
CA ARG A 73 -5.07 -10.25 -11.73
C ARG A 73 -5.40 -11.64 -12.28
N GLY A 74 -4.56 -12.64 -12.03
CA GLY A 74 -4.73 -14.02 -12.50
C GLY A 74 -5.90 -14.77 -11.84
N ASP A 75 -6.30 -14.39 -10.62
CA ASP A 75 -7.48 -14.96 -9.95
C ASP A 75 -8.82 -14.61 -10.65
N ASN A 76 -8.79 -13.79 -11.71
CA ASN A 76 -9.93 -13.43 -12.56
C ASN A 76 -9.91 -14.08 -13.95
N ALA A 77 -9.00 -15.04 -14.20
CA ALA A 77 -8.91 -15.78 -15.46
C ALA A 77 -9.65 -17.13 -15.37
#